data_AF-A0A4R6GS74-F1
#
_entry.id   AF-A0A4R6GS74-F1
#
_cell.length_a   1.000
_cell.length_b   1.000
_cell.length_c   1.000
_cell.angle_alpha   90.00
_cell.angle_beta   90.00
_cell.angle_gamma   90.00
#
_symmetry.space_group_name_H-M   'P 1'
#
loop_
_entity.id
_entity.type
_entity.pdbx_description
1 polymer ?
#
loop_
_entity_poly.entity_id
_entity_poly.type
_entity_poly.pdbx_seq_one_letter_code
_entity_poly.pdbx_strand_id
1 'polypeptide(L)'
;MGYSVVRGGAEAMQAAEEMLDFVRLGGLDRGDAEAAPPTFEVIDMMLRSQRSAVDRIMAEAGFYAPRLAATALVQAEGDAIEASFILRSLRASLPRIEPALPVEVAKMRVLRRISSAFKEVPGGQYLGPTRDYTLRFLRRALEDELPAARLSEVIAALGGDDGALPEMPRVVEMLREMGLISQPPEPPEEEPVDITMQPLRFPRPPRSARLQALARGETGMLNGLAYSSLRGYGHV
;
A
#
# COMPACT_ATOMS: atom_id res chain seq x y z
N MET A 1 -23.03 34.98 -41.10
CA MET A 1 -21.89 34.96 -40.15
C MET A 1 -21.48 33.52 -39.96
N GLY A 2 -20.32 33.13 -40.49
CA GLY A 2 -19.81 31.77 -40.35
C GLY A 2 -18.92 31.66 -39.10
N TYR A 3 -19.06 30.57 -38.35
CA TYR A 3 -18.10 30.22 -37.30
C TYR A 3 -16.86 29.59 -37.95
N SER A 4 -15.67 30.05 -37.55
CA SER A 4 -14.41 29.41 -37.92
C SER A 4 -13.91 28.55 -36.76
N VAL A 5 -13.36 27.38 -37.07
CA VAL A 5 -12.81 26.48 -36.05
C VAL A 5 -11.49 27.08 -35.57
N VAL A 6 -11.45 27.47 -34.31
CA VAL A 6 -10.24 28.01 -33.66
C VAL A 6 -9.58 26.90 -32.85
N ARG A 7 -8.25 26.78 -32.93
CA ARG A 7 -7.48 25.86 -32.08
C ARG A 7 -7.18 26.56 -30.75
N GLY A 8 -7.67 26.00 -29.64
CA GLY A 8 -7.37 26.49 -28.29
C GLY A 8 -7.12 25.38 -27.26
N GLY A 9 -7.16 24.11 -27.68
CA GLY A 9 -7.07 22.97 -26.76
C GLY A 9 -5.75 22.88 -26.00
N ALA A 10 -4.61 23.09 -26.68
CA ALA A 10 -3.29 22.98 -26.06
C ALA A 10 -3.04 24.08 -25.01
N GLU A 11 -3.41 25.33 -25.32
CA GLU A 11 -3.30 26.45 -24.38
C GLU A 11 -4.20 26.23 -23.15
N ALA A 12 -5.43 25.75 -23.36
CA ALA A 12 -6.34 25.43 -22.27
C ALA A 12 -5.83 24.28 -21.39
N MET A 13 -5.20 23.26 -21.99
CA MET A 13 -4.58 22.14 -21.24
C MET A 13 -3.41 22.63 -20.39
N GLN A 14 -2.51 23.43 -20.97
CA GLN A 14 -1.38 23.98 -20.23
C GLN A 14 -1.85 24.89 -19.07
N ALA A 15 -2.82 25.78 -19.32
CA ALA A 15 -3.37 26.63 -18.29
C ALA A 15 -4.04 25.83 -17.16
N ALA A 16 -4.68 24.69 -17.50
CA ALA A 16 -5.26 23.80 -16.49
C ALA A 16 -4.19 23.11 -15.64
N GLU A 17 -3.09 22.65 -16.24
CA GLU A 17 -1.95 22.07 -15.51
C GLU A 17 -1.31 23.11 -14.57
N GLU A 18 -1.06 24.33 -15.05
CA GLU A 18 -0.55 25.44 -14.23
C GLU A 18 -1.52 25.79 -13.10
N MET A 19 -2.83 25.72 -13.34
CA MET A 19 -3.83 25.97 -12.32
C MET A 19 -3.88 24.87 -11.26
N LEU A 20 -3.70 23.59 -11.63
CA LEU A 20 -3.56 22.50 -10.65
C LEU A 20 -2.35 22.72 -9.76
N ASP A 21 -1.21 23.10 -10.33
CA ASP A 21 -0.02 23.42 -9.54
C ASP A 21 -0.24 24.64 -8.63
N PHE A 22 -0.91 25.67 -9.13
CA PHE A 22 -1.30 26.84 -8.33
C PHE A 22 -2.16 26.43 -7.12
N VAL A 23 -3.18 25.58 -7.32
CA VAL A 23 -4.05 25.10 -6.24
C VAL A 23 -3.27 24.23 -5.24
N ARG A 24 -2.50 23.25 -5.73
CA ARG A 24 -1.68 22.35 -4.91
C ARG A 24 -0.66 23.10 -4.05
N LEU A 25 -0.12 24.20 -4.57
CA LEU A 25 0.83 25.07 -3.86
C LEU A 25 0.14 26.06 -2.90
N GLY A 26 -1.17 25.96 -2.71
CA GLY A 26 -1.94 26.80 -1.79
C GLY A 26 -2.34 28.16 -2.36
N GLY A 27 -2.33 28.34 -3.68
CA GLY A 27 -2.69 29.61 -4.32
C GLY A 27 -4.14 30.06 -4.11
N LEU A 28 -5.03 29.15 -3.71
CA LEU A 28 -6.40 29.49 -3.29
C LEU A 28 -6.48 29.98 -1.83
N ASP A 29 -5.46 29.68 -1.02
CA ASP A 29 -5.42 30.10 0.37
C ASP A 29 -5.03 31.58 0.44
N ARG A 30 -5.64 32.32 1.36
CA ARG A 30 -5.26 33.71 1.66
C ARG A 30 -4.01 33.81 2.54
N GLY A 31 -3.32 32.69 2.74
CA GLY A 31 -2.15 32.58 3.61
C GLY A 31 -0.89 33.09 2.93
N ASP A 32 0.18 33.19 3.71
CA ASP A 32 1.49 33.59 3.21
C ASP A 32 2.15 32.40 2.49
N ALA A 33 2.25 32.48 1.16
CA ALA A 33 2.89 31.45 0.35
C ALA A 33 4.38 31.26 0.71
N GLU A 34 5.04 32.28 1.28
CA GLU A 34 6.43 32.17 1.75
C GLU A 34 6.57 31.32 3.02
N ALA A 35 5.48 31.11 3.76
CA ALA A 35 5.45 30.26 4.95
C ALA A 35 5.24 28.77 4.64
N ALA A 36 4.96 28.41 3.37
CA ALA A 36 4.77 27.02 2.98
C ALA A 36 6.11 26.25 3.03
N PRO A 37 6.13 25.03 3.60
CA PRO A 37 7.35 24.22 3.59
C PRO A 37 7.71 23.81 2.16
N PRO A 38 9.01 23.65 1.85
CA PRO A 38 9.44 23.08 0.58
C PRO A 38 8.80 21.71 0.33
N THR A 39 8.45 21.42 -0.92
CA THR A 39 7.76 20.18 -1.30
C THR A 39 8.48 18.90 -0.83
N PHE A 40 9.82 18.90 -0.78
CA PHE A 40 10.56 17.73 -0.30
C PHE A 40 10.31 17.43 1.19
N GLU A 41 10.07 18.45 2.01
CA GLU A 41 9.73 18.26 3.43
C GLU A 41 8.32 17.69 3.56
N VAL A 42 7.38 18.14 2.71
CA VAL A 42 6.03 17.56 2.64
C VAL A 42 6.09 16.08 2.28
N ILE A 43 6.92 15.70 1.30
CA ILE A 43 7.14 14.30 0.92
C ILE A 43 7.69 13.48 2.11
N ASP A 44 8.68 14.02 2.82
CA ASP A 44 9.25 13.35 4.01
C ASP A 44 8.22 13.24 5.15
N MET A 45 7.34 14.23 5.31
CA MET A 45 6.21 14.17 6.24
C MET A 45 5.21 13.08 5.86
N MET A 46 4.89 12.91 4.56
CA MET A 46 3.99 11.84 4.10
C MET A 46 4.57 10.45 4.40
N LEU A 47 5.87 10.25 4.16
CA LEU A 47 6.56 8.99 4.48
C LEU A 47 6.46 8.62 5.95
N ARG A 48 6.55 9.61 6.85
CA ARG A 48 6.54 9.39 8.30
C ARG A 48 5.12 9.24 8.87
N SER A 49 4.18 10.06 8.39
CA SER A 49 2.84 10.20 9.01
C SER A 49 1.74 9.44 8.26
N GLN A 50 1.88 9.22 6.95
CA GLN A 50 0.85 8.63 6.08
C GLN A 50 1.27 7.28 5.49
N ARG A 51 2.04 6.48 6.26
CA ARG A 51 2.59 5.19 5.80
C ARG A 51 1.57 4.28 5.12
N SER A 52 0.34 4.21 5.65
CA SER A 52 -0.70 3.34 5.10
C SER A 52 -1.20 3.78 3.72
N ALA A 53 -1.21 5.09 3.43
CA ALA A 53 -1.55 5.60 2.11
C ALA A 53 -0.42 5.29 1.11
N VAL A 54 0.83 5.48 1.52
CA VAL A 54 2.01 5.13 0.73
C VAL A 54 2.05 3.63 0.42
N ASP A 55 1.79 2.78 1.41
CA ASP A 55 1.72 1.32 1.25
C ASP A 55 0.63 0.90 0.25
N ARG A 56 -0.55 1.52 0.33
CA ARG A 56 -1.64 1.28 -0.62
C ARG A 56 -1.23 1.64 -2.05
N ILE A 57 -0.64 2.82 -2.25
CA ILE A 57 -0.18 3.27 -3.57
C ILE A 57 0.87 2.32 -4.14
N MET A 58 1.86 1.91 -3.34
CA MET A 58 2.89 0.96 -3.79
C MET A 58 2.29 -0.39 -4.19
N ALA A 59 1.34 -0.91 -3.39
CA ALA A 59 0.68 -2.19 -3.64
C ALA A 59 -0.15 -2.13 -4.94
N GLU A 60 -1.06 -1.16 -5.05
CA GLU A 60 -1.94 -1.02 -6.21
C GLU A 60 -1.13 -0.75 -7.48
N ALA A 61 -0.14 0.15 -7.43
CA ALA A 61 0.76 0.41 -8.57
C ALA A 61 1.59 -0.81 -8.97
N GLY A 62 1.83 -1.75 -8.04
CA GLY A 62 2.73 -2.89 -8.22
C GLY A 62 4.18 -2.45 -8.33
N PHE A 63 4.58 -1.41 -7.57
CA PHE A 63 5.92 -0.86 -7.58
C PHE A 63 6.33 -0.44 -6.16
N TYR A 64 7.30 -1.15 -5.58
CA TYR A 64 7.83 -0.82 -4.26
C TYR A 64 8.85 0.31 -4.36
N ALA A 65 8.41 1.55 -4.15
CA ALA A 65 9.25 2.73 -4.13
C ALA A 65 8.64 3.80 -3.19
N PRO A 66 8.92 3.75 -1.87
CA PRO A 66 8.21 4.57 -0.88
C PRO A 66 8.26 6.07 -1.18
N ARG A 67 9.45 6.62 -1.51
CA ARG A 67 9.62 8.05 -1.79
C ARG A 67 8.86 8.48 -3.06
N LEU A 68 8.84 7.64 -4.09
CA LEU A 68 8.10 7.92 -5.33
C LEU A 68 6.59 7.81 -5.12
N ALA A 69 6.12 6.86 -4.31
CA ALA A 69 4.72 6.75 -3.92
C ALA A 69 4.26 7.96 -3.10
N ALA A 70 5.08 8.44 -2.16
CA ALA A 70 4.81 9.67 -1.42
C ALA A 70 4.80 10.90 -2.34
N THR A 71 5.72 10.97 -3.31
CA THR A 71 5.75 12.04 -4.32
C THR A 71 4.47 12.03 -5.17
N ALA A 72 4.04 10.86 -5.64
CA ALA A 72 2.79 10.70 -6.39
C ALA A 72 1.56 11.09 -5.56
N LEU A 73 1.55 10.79 -4.25
CA LEU A 73 0.48 11.21 -3.34
C LEU A 73 0.43 12.73 -3.18
N VAL A 74 1.58 13.41 -3.06
CA VAL A 74 1.65 14.88 -3.03
C VAL A 74 1.22 15.48 -4.37
N GLN A 75 1.66 14.89 -5.48
CA GLN A 75 1.28 15.33 -6.84
C GLN A 75 -0.23 15.19 -7.07
N ALA A 76 -0.84 14.13 -6.57
CA ALA A 76 -2.28 13.86 -6.69
C ALA A 76 -3.13 14.51 -5.59
N GLU A 77 -2.57 15.42 -4.79
CA GLU A 77 -3.28 16.14 -3.72
C GLU A 77 -4.02 15.21 -2.73
N GLY A 78 -3.45 14.02 -2.51
CA GLY A 78 -4.02 13.00 -1.62
C GLY A 78 -4.91 11.95 -2.31
N ASP A 79 -5.21 12.07 -3.61
CA ASP A 79 -5.97 11.07 -4.35
C ASP A 79 -5.12 9.80 -4.57
N ALA A 80 -5.46 8.74 -3.84
CA ALA A 80 -4.74 7.47 -3.91
C ALA A 80 -4.90 6.72 -5.24
N ILE A 81 -6.02 6.91 -5.95
CA ILE A 81 -6.28 6.25 -7.25
C ILE A 81 -5.38 6.88 -8.30
N GLU A 82 -5.37 8.21 -8.37
CA GLU A 82 -4.53 8.97 -9.29
C GLU A 82 -3.04 8.76 -8.97
N ALA A 83 -2.65 8.83 -7.69
CA ALA A 83 -1.26 8.56 -7.28
C ALA A 83 -0.80 7.15 -7.67
N SER A 84 -1.67 6.15 -7.53
CA SER A 84 -1.38 4.77 -7.97
C SER A 84 -1.25 4.68 -9.48
N PHE A 85 -2.03 5.45 -10.24
CA PHE A 85 -1.94 5.52 -11.69
C PHE A 85 -0.63 6.18 -12.15
N ILE A 86 -0.27 7.34 -11.58
CA ILE A 86 1.00 8.03 -11.83
C ILE A 86 2.19 7.08 -11.60
N LEU A 87 2.23 6.41 -10.44
CA LEU A 87 3.34 5.51 -10.11
C LEU A 87 3.40 4.29 -11.04
N ARG A 88 2.25 3.79 -11.48
CA ARG A 88 2.17 2.67 -12.43
C ARG A 88 2.63 3.08 -13.83
N SER A 89 2.31 4.30 -14.26
CA SER A 89 2.79 4.90 -15.51
C SER A 89 4.31 5.07 -15.48
N LEU A 90 4.88 5.54 -14.37
CA LEU A 90 6.34 5.58 -14.17
C LEU A 90 6.96 4.18 -14.26
N ARG A 91 6.39 3.18 -13.57
CA ARG A 91 6.89 1.80 -13.66
C ARG A 91 6.95 1.29 -15.10
N ALA A 92 6.00 1.68 -15.95
CA ALA A 92 5.95 1.23 -17.34
C ALA A 92 7.04 1.86 -18.23
N SER A 93 7.61 3.01 -17.85
CA SER A 93 8.70 3.65 -18.60
C SER A 93 10.10 3.20 -18.15
N LEU A 94 10.20 2.49 -17.03
CA LEU A 94 11.47 2.02 -16.50
C LEU A 94 11.93 0.70 -17.14
N PRO A 95 13.24 0.53 -17.42
CA PRO A 95 13.78 -0.74 -17.89
C PRO A 95 13.70 -1.81 -16.79
N ARG A 96 13.47 -3.06 -17.20
CA ARG A 96 13.52 -4.22 -16.30
C ARG A 96 14.95 -4.77 -16.30
N ILE A 97 15.61 -4.70 -15.15
CA ILE A 97 16.99 -5.15 -15.00
C ILE A 97 17.00 -6.67 -14.87
N GLU A 98 16.47 -7.20 -13.76
CA GLU A 98 16.43 -8.63 -13.45
C GLU A 98 15.20 -8.97 -12.58
N PRO A 99 14.71 -10.22 -12.64
CA PRO A 99 13.70 -10.71 -11.70
C PRO A 99 14.29 -10.88 -10.29
N ALA A 100 13.47 -10.61 -9.27
CA ALA A 100 13.85 -10.89 -7.88
C ALA A 100 13.72 -12.38 -7.56
N LEU A 101 14.53 -12.86 -6.61
CA LEU A 101 14.36 -14.19 -6.04
C LEU A 101 13.06 -14.28 -5.23
N PRO A 102 12.43 -15.46 -5.14
CA PRO A 102 11.26 -15.67 -4.29
C PRO A 102 11.54 -15.29 -2.82
N VAL A 103 10.60 -14.58 -2.20
CA VAL A 103 10.74 -14.11 -0.82
C VAL A 103 10.56 -15.25 0.18
N GLU A 104 11.56 -15.47 1.04
CA GLU A 104 11.49 -16.44 2.13
C GLU A 104 10.82 -15.85 3.37
N VAL A 105 9.48 -15.89 3.41
CA VAL A 105 8.68 -15.31 4.50
C VAL A 105 8.92 -15.95 5.88
N ALA A 106 9.53 -17.13 5.94
CA ALA A 106 9.87 -17.81 7.20
C ALA A 106 10.98 -17.08 7.98
N LYS A 107 11.83 -16.31 7.29
CA LYS A 107 12.93 -15.52 7.88
C LYS A 107 12.55 -14.05 8.08
N MET A 108 11.26 -13.72 8.01
CA MET A 108 10.78 -12.35 8.18
C MET A 108 11.13 -11.83 9.57
N ARG A 109 11.71 -10.63 9.64
CA ARG A 109 11.75 -9.85 10.89
C ARG A 109 10.33 -9.37 11.21
N VAL A 110 9.69 -10.04 12.14
CA VAL A 110 8.26 -9.85 12.43
C VAL A 110 8.01 -8.52 13.14
N LEU A 111 7.16 -7.68 12.55
CA LEU A 111 6.57 -6.51 13.23
C LEU A 111 5.21 -6.82 13.86
N ARG A 112 4.47 -7.77 13.27
CA ARG A 112 3.14 -8.19 13.68
C ARG A 112 2.91 -9.64 13.23
N ARG A 113 2.34 -10.46 14.12
CA ARG A 113 1.94 -11.84 13.86
C ARG A 113 0.70 -12.16 14.68
N ILE A 114 -0.40 -12.45 14.00
CA ILE A 114 -1.63 -12.89 14.64
C ILE A 114 -2.20 -14.12 13.94
N SER A 115 -2.89 -14.98 14.70
CA SER A 115 -3.67 -16.09 14.15
C SER A 115 -5.02 -16.19 14.85
N SER A 116 -6.09 -16.32 14.08
CA SER A 116 -7.45 -16.56 14.58
C SER A 116 -7.78 -18.05 14.73
N ALA A 117 -6.93 -18.94 14.23
CA ALA A 117 -7.19 -20.38 14.25
C ALA A 117 -7.04 -20.99 15.66
N PHE A 118 -6.17 -20.41 16.49
CA PHE A 118 -5.90 -20.88 17.84
C PHE A 118 -5.76 -19.69 18.79
N LYS A 119 -6.13 -19.90 20.06
CA LYS A 119 -5.89 -18.92 21.13
C LYS A 119 -4.38 -18.66 21.30
N GLU A 120 -3.60 -19.73 21.34
CA GLU A 120 -2.14 -19.70 21.50
C GLU A 120 -1.47 -20.42 20.32
N VAL A 121 -0.33 -19.87 19.89
CA VAL A 121 0.47 -20.41 18.79
C VAL A 121 1.95 -20.42 19.20
N PRO A 122 2.76 -21.36 18.71
CA PRO A 122 4.21 -21.36 18.96
C PRO A 122 4.81 -20.02 18.56
N GLY A 123 5.69 -19.48 19.40
CA GLY A 123 6.24 -18.14 19.20
C GLY A 123 5.25 -17.00 19.45
N GLY A 124 4.09 -17.23 20.06
CA GLY A 124 3.21 -16.19 20.61
C GLY A 124 2.41 -15.34 19.61
N GLN A 125 1.47 -14.56 20.13
CA GLN A 125 0.67 -13.59 19.37
C GLN A 125 1.28 -12.19 19.54
N TYR A 126 1.69 -11.56 18.43
CA TYR A 126 2.34 -10.25 18.41
C TYR A 126 1.44 -9.25 17.68
N LEU A 127 0.74 -8.40 18.42
CA LEU A 127 -0.17 -7.41 17.83
C LEU A 127 0.57 -6.37 16.99
N GLY A 128 1.78 -5.97 17.40
CA GLY A 128 2.52 -4.92 16.72
C GLY A 128 1.75 -3.60 16.62
N PRO A 129 2.19 -2.68 15.73
CA PRO A 129 1.50 -1.40 15.53
C PRO A 129 0.16 -1.58 14.80
N THR A 130 -0.96 -1.52 15.54
CA THR A 130 -2.31 -1.77 14.99
C THR A 130 -3.39 -0.79 15.49
N ARG A 131 -4.48 -0.68 14.74
CA ARG A 131 -5.70 0.08 15.10
C ARG A 131 -6.85 -0.81 15.57
N ASP A 132 -6.70 -2.14 15.58
CA ASP A 132 -7.81 -3.09 15.80
C ASP A 132 -8.62 -2.80 17.08
N TYR A 133 -7.91 -2.49 18.18
CA TYR A 133 -8.47 -2.28 19.51
C TYR A 133 -8.57 -0.81 19.91
N THR A 134 -8.29 0.12 19.01
CA THR A 134 -8.38 1.56 19.30
C THR A 134 -9.84 2.00 19.40
N LEU A 135 -10.14 2.97 20.26
CA LEU A 135 -11.44 3.65 20.22
C LEU A 135 -11.43 4.62 19.05
N ARG A 136 -12.46 4.58 18.19
CA ARG A 136 -12.52 5.38 16.94
C ARG A 136 -12.99 6.83 17.22
N PHE A 137 -12.40 7.45 18.23
CA PHE A 137 -12.63 8.86 18.57
C PHE A 137 -11.56 9.74 17.95
N LEU A 138 -11.96 10.94 17.50
CA LEU A 138 -11.03 11.96 17.02
C LEU A 138 -10.13 12.42 18.18
N ARG A 139 -8.82 12.25 18.03
CA ARG A 139 -7.82 12.67 19.02
C ARG A 139 -7.41 14.13 18.80
N ARG A 140 -8.17 15.09 19.35
CA ARG A 140 -7.84 16.53 19.22
C ARG A 140 -6.47 16.92 19.78
N ALA A 141 -5.97 16.18 20.78
CA ALA A 141 -4.64 16.38 21.35
C ALA A 141 -3.47 16.23 20.34
N LEU A 142 -3.72 15.75 19.12
CA LEU A 142 -2.70 15.71 18.06
C LEU A 142 -2.32 17.10 17.55
N GLU A 143 -3.18 18.11 17.70
CA GLU A 143 -2.90 19.50 17.26
C GLU A 143 -1.73 20.11 18.04
N ASP A 144 -1.56 19.73 19.30
CA ASP A 144 -0.51 20.21 20.21
C ASP A 144 0.64 19.17 20.39
N GLU A 145 0.61 18.04 19.67
CA GLU A 145 1.56 16.95 19.86
C GLU A 145 2.95 17.33 19.32
N LEU A 146 3.96 17.27 20.19
CA LEU A 146 5.36 17.44 19.79
C LEU A 146 5.96 16.06 19.45
N PRO A 147 6.24 15.75 18.16
CA PRO A 147 6.60 14.39 17.76
C PRO A 147 7.85 13.85 18.44
N ALA A 148 8.86 14.69 18.66
CA ALA A 148 10.11 14.29 19.31
C ALA A 148 9.90 13.91 20.78
N ALA A 149 9.13 14.70 21.52
CA ALA A 149 8.79 14.41 22.91
C ALA A 149 7.98 13.13 23.02
N ARG A 150 6.93 13.00 22.19
CA ARG A 150 6.07 11.82 22.18
C ARG A 150 6.83 10.55 21.80
N LEU A 151 7.73 10.61 20.82
CA LEU A 151 8.56 9.48 20.42
C LEU A 151 9.48 9.04 21.57
N SER A 152 10.10 9.99 22.28
CA SER A 152 10.93 9.70 23.44
C SER A 152 10.15 8.99 24.55
N GLU A 153 8.93 9.46 24.86
CA GLU A 153 8.05 8.82 25.83
C GLU A 153 7.66 7.40 25.42
N VAL A 154 7.32 7.19 24.15
CA VAL A 154 6.95 5.86 23.64
C VAL A 154 8.13 4.91 23.71
N ILE A 155 9.33 5.34 23.31
CA ILE A 155 10.55 4.52 23.39
C ILE A 155 10.85 4.15 24.84
N ALA A 156 10.76 5.10 25.77
CA ALA A 156 10.97 4.85 27.19
C ALA A 156 9.93 3.87 27.76
N ALA A 157 8.66 3.99 27.36
CA ALA A 157 7.58 3.13 27.82
C ALA A 157 7.64 1.71 27.24
N LEU A 158 8.12 1.56 26.00
CA LEU A 158 8.28 0.24 25.38
C LEU A 158 9.35 -0.59 26.10
N GLY A 159 10.38 0.06 26.65
CA GLY A 159 11.57 -0.63 27.16
C GLY A 159 12.36 -1.29 26.03
N GLY A 160 13.68 -1.33 26.16
CA GLY A 160 14.49 -2.16 25.28
C GLY A 160 14.43 -3.60 25.78
N ASP A 161 13.89 -4.51 24.97
CA ASP A 161 14.18 -5.93 25.09
C ASP A 161 15.13 -6.30 23.94
N ASP A 162 16.38 -6.54 24.29
CA ASP A 162 17.45 -7.03 23.42
C ASP A 162 17.40 -8.55 23.22
N GLY A 163 16.37 -9.22 23.77
CA GLY A 163 16.06 -10.61 23.53
C GLY A 163 15.80 -10.93 22.06
N ALA A 164 16.31 -12.07 21.61
CA ALA A 164 15.98 -12.60 20.30
C ALA A 164 14.48 -12.93 20.24
N LEU A 165 13.82 -12.56 19.12
CA LEU A 165 12.45 -13.01 18.87
C LEU A 165 12.41 -14.55 18.87
N PRO A 166 11.39 -15.17 19.49
CA PRO A 166 11.25 -16.61 19.46
C PRO A 166 11.03 -17.11 18.03
N GLU A 167 11.26 -18.40 17.80
CA GLU A 167 10.87 -19.01 16.53
C GLU A 167 9.34 -18.93 16.33
N MET A 168 8.94 -18.50 15.14
CA MET A 168 7.54 -18.25 14.80
C MET A 168 7.12 -19.11 13.59
N PRO A 169 6.96 -20.44 13.76
CA PRO A 169 6.55 -21.31 12.66
C PRO A 169 5.18 -20.88 12.11
N ARG A 170 4.94 -21.17 10.82
CA ARG A 170 3.67 -20.82 10.18
C ARG A 170 2.57 -21.73 10.73
N VAL A 171 1.47 -21.14 11.18
CA VAL A 171 0.32 -21.88 11.73
C VAL A 171 -0.26 -22.88 10.70
N VAL A 172 -0.15 -22.56 9.41
CA VAL A 172 -0.56 -23.47 8.34
C VAL A 172 0.24 -24.78 8.32
N GLU A 173 1.52 -24.79 8.71
CA GLU A 173 2.29 -26.04 8.79
C GLU A 173 1.80 -26.92 9.93
N MET A 174 1.47 -26.32 11.08
CA MET A 174 0.89 -27.07 12.20
C MET A 174 -0.43 -27.74 11.81
N LEU A 175 -1.29 -27.04 11.06
CA LEU A 175 -2.55 -27.61 10.57
C LEU A 175 -2.30 -28.77 9.59
N ARG A 176 -1.22 -28.73 8.80
CA ARG A 176 -0.81 -29.83 7.91
C ARG A 176 -0.27 -31.02 8.67
N GLU A 177 0.57 -30.78 9.68
CA GLU A 177 1.10 -31.83 10.56
C GLU A 177 -0.02 -32.56 11.32
N MET A 178 -1.10 -31.86 11.66
CA MET A 178 -2.32 -32.44 12.25
C MET A 178 -3.23 -33.14 11.22
N GLY A 179 -2.92 -33.07 9.92
CA GLY A 179 -3.75 -33.64 8.86
C GLY A 179 -5.07 -32.92 8.62
N LEU A 180 -5.22 -31.67 9.09
CA LEU A 180 -6.46 -30.89 8.96
C LEU A 180 -6.58 -30.18 7.61
N ILE A 181 -5.45 -29.95 6.93
CA ILE A 181 -5.39 -29.36 5.59
C ILE A 181 -4.37 -30.09 4.73
N SER A 182 -4.60 -30.08 3.42
CA SER A 182 -3.71 -30.74 2.46
C SER A 182 -2.33 -30.09 2.41
N GLN A 183 -1.34 -30.90 2.05
CA GLN A 183 -0.02 -30.41 1.65
C GLN A 183 -0.16 -29.51 0.41
N PRO A 184 0.68 -28.47 0.29
CA PRO A 184 0.68 -27.66 -0.92
C PRO A 184 1.08 -28.56 -2.10
N PRO A 185 0.55 -28.30 -3.31
CA PRO A 185 1.08 -28.96 -4.49
C PRO A 185 2.57 -28.67 -4.63
N GLU A 186 3.30 -29.57 -5.29
CA GLU A 186 4.68 -29.30 -5.64
C GLU A 186 4.77 -27.98 -6.41
N PRO A 187 5.81 -27.17 -6.14
CA PRO A 187 6.01 -25.93 -6.87
C PRO A 187 6.12 -26.27 -8.37
N PRO A 188 5.34 -25.60 -9.24
CA PRO A 188 5.40 -25.86 -10.66
C PRO A 188 6.80 -25.53 -11.19
N GLU A 189 7.28 -26.32 -12.15
CA GLU A 189 8.53 -26.04 -12.88
C GLU A 189 8.40 -24.82 -13.80
N GLU A 190 7.16 -24.45 -14.17
CA GLU A 190 6.87 -23.33 -15.05
C GLU A 190 7.05 -21.97 -14.36
N GLU A 191 7.63 -21.03 -15.11
CA GLU A 191 7.76 -19.63 -14.70
C GLU A 191 6.38 -18.97 -14.46
N PRO A 192 6.24 -18.12 -13.44
CA PRO A 192 5.01 -17.38 -13.19
C PRO A 192 4.60 -16.51 -14.38
N VAL A 193 3.32 -16.53 -14.76
CA VAL A 193 2.79 -15.62 -15.79
C VAL A 193 2.80 -14.18 -15.29
N ASP A 194 3.41 -13.30 -16.08
CA ASP A 194 3.45 -11.85 -15.83
C ASP A 194 2.41 -11.11 -16.68
N ILE A 195 1.31 -10.69 -16.04
CA ILE A 195 0.20 -9.95 -16.67
C ILE A 195 0.60 -8.54 -17.14
N THR A 196 1.80 -8.08 -16.78
CA THR A 196 2.34 -6.78 -17.23
C THR A 196 3.12 -6.89 -18.53
N MET A 197 3.43 -8.12 -18.95
CA MET A 197 4.08 -8.42 -20.23
C MET A 197 3.13 -9.14 -21.19
N GLN A 198 2.16 -9.89 -20.66
CA GLN A 198 1.20 -10.66 -21.45
C GLN A 198 -0.23 -10.37 -20.98
N PRO A 199 -1.20 -10.23 -21.90
CA PRO A 199 -2.58 -10.00 -21.51
C PRO A 199 -3.17 -11.19 -20.76
N LEU A 200 -4.04 -10.92 -19.78
CA LEU A 200 -4.74 -11.94 -19.01
C LEU A 200 -5.70 -12.73 -19.93
N ARG A 201 -5.56 -14.06 -19.97
CA ARG A 201 -6.38 -14.95 -20.81
C ARG A 201 -7.46 -15.66 -20.00
N PHE A 202 -8.70 -15.48 -20.42
CA PHE A 202 -9.89 -16.15 -19.88
C PHE A 202 -10.24 -17.40 -20.71
N PRO A 203 -11.00 -18.38 -20.17
CA PRO A 203 -11.74 -18.37 -18.89
C PRO A 203 -10.97 -18.85 -17.67
N ARG A 204 -9.79 -19.48 -17.83
CA ARG A 204 -9.04 -20.11 -16.73
C ARG A 204 -7.60 -19.56 -16.68
N PRO A 205 -7.40 -18.31 -16.22
CA PRO A 205 -6.05 -17.79 -16.04
C PRO A 205 -5.29 -18.59 -14.97
N PRO A 206 -3.97 -18.80 -15.10
CA PRO A 206 -3.17 -19.52 -14.11
C PRO A 206 -3.16 -18.81 -12.76
N ARG A 207 -2.87 -19.54 -11.68
CA ARG A 207 -2.90 -19.00 -10.31
C ARG A 207 -1.94 -17.82 -10.14
N SER A 208 -0.75 -17.87 -10.75
CA SER A 208 0.24 -16.78 -10.76
C SER A 208 -0.35 -15.48 -11.30
N ALA A 209 -0.98 -15.53 -12.48
CA ALA A 209 -1.65 -14.38 -13.08
C ALA A 209 -2.78 -13.83 -12.21
N ARG A 210 -3.60 -14.70 -11.61
CA ARG A 210 -4.69 -14.29 -10.69
C ARG A 210 -4.14 -13.60 -9.44
N LEU A 211 -3.10 -14.16 -8.81
CA LEU A 211 -2.48 -13.57 -7.62
C LEU A 211 -1.81 -12.23 -7.94
N GLN A 212 -1.15 -12.11 -9.08
CA GLN A 212 -0.58 -10.84 -9.53
C GLN A 212 -1.66 -9.77 -9.80
N ALA A 213 -2.78 -10.17 -10.39
CA ALA A 213 -3.92 -9.28 -10.62
C ALA A 213 -4.54 -8.81 -9.30
N LEU A 214 -4.74 -9.72 -8.34
CA LEU A 214 -5.24 -9.38 -7.00
C LEU A 214 -4.28 -8.47 -6.25
N ALA A 215 -2.96 -8.69 -6.33
CA ALA A 215 -1.98 -7.84 -5.67
C ALA A 215 -1.97 -6.39 -6.17
N ARG A 216 -2.42 -6.16 -7.41
CA ARG A 216 -2.47 -4.85 -8.08
C ARG A 216 -3.88 -4.25 -8.14
N GLY A 217 -4.88 -4.96 -7.62
CA GLY A 217 -6.28 -4.54 -7.69
C GLY A 217 -6.58 -3.43 -6.70
N GLU A 218 -7.59 -2.62 -7.00
CA GLU A 218 -8.04 -1.53 -6.13
C GLU A 218 -8.58 -2.11 -4.80
N THR A 219 -8.07 -1.60 -3.69
CA THR A 219 -8.30 -2.16 -2.35
C THR A 219 -9.79 -2.23 -1.97
N GLY A 220 -10.55 -1.17 -2.24
CA GLY A 220 -11.98 -1.09 -1.93
C GLY A 220 -12.82 -2.11 -2.70
N MET A 221 -12.56 -2.25 -4.00
CA MET A 221 -13.21 -3.21 -4.89
C MET A 221 -12.94 -4.65 -4.43
N LEU A 222 -11.69 -4.99 -4.13
CA LEU A 222 -11.33 -6.34 -3.67
C LEU A 222 -11.96 -6.66 -2.31
N ASN A 223 -11.99 -5.69 -1.40
CA ASN A 223 -12.68 -5.83 -0.11
C ASN A 223 -14.19 -6.04 -0.30
N GLY A 224 -14.83 -5.31 -1.21
CA GLY A 224 -16.24 -5.49 -1.55
C GLY A 224 -16.53 -6.89 -2.10
N LEU A 225 -15.69 -7.39 -3.00
CA LEU A 225 -15.79 -8.75 -3.53
C LEU A 225 -15.61 -9.81 -2.44
N ALA A 226 -14.56 -9.69 -1.62
CA ALA A 226 -14.33 -10.60 -0.49
C ALA A 226 -15.50 -10.59 0.51
N TYR A 227 -16.04 -9.40 0.81
CA TYR A 227 -17.20 -9.26 1.70
C TYR A 227 -18.46 -9.89 1.11
N SER A 228 -18.69 -9.78 -0.20
CA SER A 228 -19.82 -10.45 -0.86
C SER A 228 -19.76 -11.97 -0.71
N SER A 229 -18.56 -12.57 -0.79
CA SER A 229 -18.35 -13.99 -0.55
C SER A 229 -18.71 -14.39 0.89
N LEU A 230 -18.26 -13.61 1.89
CA LEU A 230 -18.66 -13.82 3.30
C LEU A 230 -20.18 -13.73 3.54
N ARG A 231 -20.91 -13.08 2.63
CA ARG A 231 -22.38 -12.94 2.66
C ARG A 231 -23.11 -14.05 1.89
N GLY A 232 -22.41 -15.06 1.37
CA GLY A 232 -23.01 -16.21 0.70
C GLY A 232 -22.87 -16.21 -0.82
N TYR A 233 -22.41 -15.12 -1.45
CA TYR A 233 -22.28 -15.06 -2.90
C TYR A 233 -21.03 -15.82 -3.37
N GLY A 234 -21.22 -17.00 -3.98
CA GLY A 234 -20.13 -17.87 -4.41
C GLY A 234 -19.81 -19.03 -3.45
N HIS A 235 -20.60 -19.19 -2.38
CA HIS A 235 -20.67 -20.48 -1.68
C HIS A 235 -21.50 -21.44 -2.54
N VAL A 236 -20.82 -22.35 -3.25
CA VAL A 236 -21.41 -23.54 -3.87
C VAL A 236 -20.59 -24.74 -3.42
#